data_AF-A0A3D0YUT5-F1
#
_entry.id   AF-A0A3D0YUT5-F1
#
_cell.length_a   1.000
_cell.length_b   1.000
_cell.length_c   1.000
_cell.angle_alpha   90.00
_cell.angle_beta   90.00
_cell.angle_gamma   90.00
#
_symmetry.space_group_name_H-M   'P 1'
#
loop_
_entity.id
_entity.type
_entity.pdbx_description
1 polymer ?
#
loop_
_entity_poly.entity_id
_entity_poly.type
_entity_poly.pdbx_seq_one_letter_code
_entity_poly.pdbx_strand_id
1 'polypeptide(L)'
;MAHKFKYGLLFLLTLLLLAAAPMIQAAPTNEIEVVMFTGEGCPHCAKMKEAFSSWQKSDFPQAKLVEYEVYRDYDNQKLFAQYGIAFGLETDGVPVTLVGKEVIYGENLGRFRTEIEKCTQMSCPAPTQLFEQKKLTMGLDTDDSAQTDQTNYTVVGWVIIIMIILVVGVIIFTQRPQKKNQ
;
A
#
# COMPACT_ATOMS: atom_id res chain seq x y z
N MET A 1 -41.86 -22.11 -27.19
CA MET A 1 -40.59 -21.36 -27.30
C MET A 1 -40.56 -20.05 -26.48
N ALA A 2 -41.68 -19.56 -25.93
CA ALA A 2 -41.71 -18.30 -25.17
C ALA A 2 -41.09 -18.34 -23.75
N HIS A 3 -41.02 -19.52 -23.10
CA HIS A 3 -40.45 -19.61 -21.74
C HIS A 3 -38.93 -19.45 -21.71
N LYS A 4 -38.20 -19.95 -22.71
CA LYS A 4 -36.73 -19.83 -22.79
C LYS A 4 -36.28 -18.37 -22.96
N PHE A 5 -37.10 -17.55 -23.60
CA PHE A 5 -36.84 -16.12 -23.81
C PHE A 5 -37.05 -15.30 -22.53
N LYS A 6 -38.01 -15.70 -21.68
CA LYS A 6 -38.28 -15.04 -20.39
C LYS A 6 -37.14 -15.23 -19.39
N TYR A 7 -36.57 -16.44 -19.31
CA TYR A 7 -35.40 -16.70 -18.45
C TYR A 7 -34.12 -16.04 -18.98
N GLY A 8 -33.96 -15.93 -20.30
CA GLY A 8 -32.87 -15.18 -20.90
C GLY A 8 -32.93 -13.67 -20.61
N LEU A 9 -34.12 -13.08 -20.70
CA LEU A 9 -34.32 -11.66 -20.36
C LEU A 9 -34.12 -11.41 -18.86
N LEU A 10 -34.64 -12.29 -17.99
CA LEU A 10 -34.42 -12.21 -16.53
C LEU A 10 -32.94 -12.33 -16.17
N PHE A 11 -32.20 -13.24 -16.82
CA PHE A 11 -30.77 -13.43 -16.60
C PHE A 11 -29.95 -12.22 -17.07
N LEU A 12 -30.34 -11.59 -18.18
CA LEU A 12 -29.66 -10.41 -18.71
C LEU A 12 -29.92 -9.17 -17.81
N LEU A 13 -31.13 -9.04 -17.28
CA LEU A 13 -31.51 -7.97 -16.35
C LEU A 13 -30.80 -8.10 -15.00
N THR A 14 -30.63 -9.32 -14.47
CA THR A 14 -29.84 -9.54 -13.25
C THR A 14 -28.35 -9.31 -13.47
N LEU A 15 -27.80 -9.67 -14.64
CA LEU A 15 -26.40 -9.39 -14.98
C LEU A 15 -26.14 -7.87 -15.09
N LEU A 16 -27.08 -7.14 -15.70
CA LEU A 16 -27.00 -5.69 -15.82
C LEU A 16 -27.10 -4.98 -14.46
N LEU A 17 -27.94 -5.49 -13.55
CA LEU A 17 -28.02 -4.98 -12.17
C LEU A 17 -26.73 -5.21 -11.38
N LEU A 18 -26.06 -6.35 -11.58
CA LEU A 18 -24.77 -6.66 -10.93
C LEU A 18 -23.63 -5.76 -11.44
N ALA A 19 -23.62 -5.44 -12.73
CA ALA A 19 -22.61 -4.57 -13.33
C ALA A 19 -22.74 -3.09 -12.89
N ALA A 20 -23.92 -2.68 -12.42
CA ALA A 20 -24.18 -1.33 -11.93
C ALA A 20 -23.90 -1.16 -10.42
N ALA A 21 -23.36 -2.18 -9.74
CA ALA A 21 -22.96 -2.03 -8.34
C ALA A 21 -21.89 -0.93 -8.23
N PRO A 22 -22.06 0.06 -7.33
CA PRO A 22 -21.04 1.07 -7.13
C PRO A 22 -19.75 0.36 -6.69
N MET A 23 -18.66 0.61 -7.39
CA MET A 23 -17.34 0.28 -6.86
C MET A 23 -17.17 1.11 -5.60
N ILE A 24 -17.24 0.46 -4.43
CA ILE A 24 -16.87 1.08 -3.17
C ILE A 24 -15.35 1.27 -3.26
N GLN A 25 -14.90 2.39 -3.83
CA GLN A 25 -13.54 2.87 -3.60
C GLN A 25 -13.48 3.20 -2.11
N ALA A 26 -12.67 2.46 -1.35
CA ALA A 26 -12.30 2.87 -0.01
C ALA A 26 -11.76 4.30 -0.10
N ALA A 27 -12.41 5.25 0.56
CA ALA A 27 -11.88 6.59 0.66
C ALA A 27 -10.49 6.50 1.30
N PRO A 28 -9.48 7.24 0.79
CA PRO A 28 -8.17 7.25 1.41
C PRO A 28 -8.37 7.64 2.87
N THR A 29 -8.07 6.72 3.78
CA THR A 29 -8.00 7.06 5.19
C THR A 29 -6.89 8.08 5.31
N ASN A 30 -7.19 9.28 5.84
CA ASN A 30 -6.22 10.31 6.15
C ASN A 30 -5.35 9.88 7.36
N GLU A 31 -4.84 8.65 7.31
CA GLU A 31 -3.99 8.06 8.32
C GLU A 31 -2.63 8.73 8.25
N ILE A 32 -2.12 9.15 9.41
CA ILE A 32 -0.80 9.78 9.53
C ILE A 32 0.13 8.71 10.09
N GLU A 33 0.92 8.09 9.22
CA GLU A 33 1.95 7.16 9.65
C GLU A 33 3.13 7.90 10.28
N VAL A 34 3.52 7.44 11.47
CA VAL A 34 4.71 7.86 12.19
C VAL A 34 5.61 6.63 12.35
N VAL A 35 6.85 6.71 11.89
CA VAL A 35 7.86 5.66 12.12
C VAL A 35 8.78 6.10 13.23
N MET A 36 9.05 5.24 14.22
CA MET A 36 10.00 5.51 15.30
C MET A 36 10.96 4.35 15.48
N PHE A 37 12.25 4.62 15.27
CA PHE A 37 13.32 3.74 15.74
C PHE A 37 13.56 4.01 17.22
N THR A 38 13.50 2.95 18.01
CA THR A 38 13.48 2.97 19.48
C THR A 38 14.44 1.95 20.07
N GLY A 39 14.70 2.03 21.38
CA GLY A 39 15.56 1.08 22.10
C GLY A 39 14.89 0.60 23.38
N GLU A 40 14.97 -0.69 23.68
CA GLU A 40 14.49 -1.22 24.95
C GLU A 40 15.28 -0.61 26.11
N GLY A 41 14.57 -0.07 27.11
CA GLY A 41 15.19 0.62 28.25
C GLY A 41 15.62 2.06 27.96
N CYS A 42 15.37 2.60 26.76
CA CYS A 42 15.62 4.00 26.40
C CYS A 42 14.60 4.95 27.08
N PRO A 43 14.99 5.79 28.05
CA PRO A 43 14.05 6.68 28.76
C PRO A 43 13.43 7.75 27.85
N HIS A 44 14.24 8.27 26.91
CA HIS A 44 13.82 9.26 25.91
C HIS A 44 12.76 8.71 24.96
N CYS A 45 12.93 7.46 24.54
CA CYS A 45 11.99 6.77 23.68
C CYS A 45 10.66 6.54 24.42
N ALA A 46 10.72 6.10 25.68
CA ALA A 46 9.51 5.89 26.49
C ALA A 46 8.64 7.14 26.61
N LYS A 47 9.25 8.31 26.88
CA LYS A 47 8.52 9.58 26.97
C LYS A 47 7.89 10.01 25.64
N MET A 48 8.61 9.85 24.53
CA MET A 48 8.08 10.14 23.19
C MET A 48 6.83 9.28 22.89
N LYS A 49 6.88 8.00 23.26
CA LYS A 49 5.76 7.06 23.08
C LYS A 49 4.58 7.36 23.98
N GLU A 50 4.83 7.73 25.24
CA GLU A 50 3.78 8.12 26.18
C GLU A 50 3.04 9.37 25.68
N ALA A 51 3.78 10.40 25.25
CA ALA A 51 3.22 11.61 24.68
C ALA A 51 2.41 11.32 23.41
N PHE A 52 2.96 10.52 22.49
CA PHE A 52 2.24 10.11 21.27
C PHE A 52 0.95 9.37 21.61
N SER A 53 0.99 8.39 22.52
CA SER A 53 -0.21 7.64 22.95
C SER A 53 -1.27 8.57 23.54
N SER A 54 -0.87 9.61 24.28
CA SER A 54 -1.82 10.62 24.75
C SER A 54 -2.44 11.40 23.58
N TRP A 55 -1.63 11.87 22.64
CA TRP A 55 -2.14 12.66 21.50
C TRP A 55 -2.98 11.81 20.56
N GLN A 56 -2.63 10.55 20.33
CA GLN A 56 -3.40 9.62 19.51
C GLN A 56 -4.81 9.40 20.08
N LYS A 57 -4.98 9.45 21.40
CA LYS A 57 -6.30 9.30 22.03
C LYS A 57 -7.16 10.56 21.95
N SER A 58 -6.56 11.74 21.81
CA SER A 58 -7.29 13.03 21.87
C SER A 58 -7.20 13.82 20.56
N ASP A 59 -6.00 14.22 20.17
CA ASP A 59 -5.76 15.28 19.19
C ASP A 59 -5.56 14.70 17.78
N PHE A 60 -4.98 13.49 17.68
CA PHE A 60 -4.62 12.85 16.41
C PHE A 60 -5.05 11.37 16.36
N PRO A 61 -6.35 11.04 16.44
CA PRO A 61 -6.85 9.66 16.36
C PRO A 61 -6.49 8.93 15.05
N GLN A 62 -6.23 9.68 14.00
CA GLN A 62 -5.76 9.19 12.70
C GLN A 62 -4.26 8.89 12.65
N ALA A 63 -3.46 9.30 13.64
CA ALA A 63 -2.03 9.02 13.65
C ALA A 63 -1.77 7.57 14.10
N LYS A 64 -0.83 6.88 13.46
CA LYS A 64 -0.39 5.52 13.79
C LYS A 64 1.12 5.47 13.97
N LEU A 65 1.55 4.85 15.07
CA LEU A 65 2.97 4.67 15.37
C LEU A 65 3.41 3.27 14.93
N VAL A 66 4.42 3.22 14.08
CA VAL A 66 5.18 2.04 13.69
C VAL A 66 6.51 2.10 14.43
N GLU A 67 6.78 1.13 15.30
CA GLU A 67 7.99 1.09 16.11
C GLU A 67 8.96 0.03 15.59
N TYR A 68 10.25 0.39 15.52
CA TYR A 68 11.35 -0.53 15.25
C TYR A 68 12.33 -0.48 16.42
N GLU A 69 12.36 -1.53 17.23
CA GLU A 69 13.31 -1.67 18.34
C GLU A 69 14.67 -2.05 17.74
N VAL A 70 15.75 -1.32 18.06
CA VAL A 70 17.07 -1.54 17.44
C VAL A 70 18.15 -2.04 18.40
N TYR A 71 17.93 -2.12 19.72
CA TYR A 71 18.98 -2.63 20.61
C TYR A 71 19.06 -4.15 20.64
N ARG A 72 17.96 -4.85 20.39
CA ARG A 72 17.85 -6.31 20.51
C ARG A 72 17.33 -7.00 19.24
N ASP A 73 16.94 -6.24 18.23
CA ASP A 73 16.52 -6.78 16.94
C ASP A 73 17.52 -6.39 15.85
N TYR A 74 18.26 -7.40 15.36
CA TYR A 74 19.29 -7.23 14.34
C TYR A 74 18.72 -6.80 12.98
N ASP A 75 17.52 -7.28 12.62
CA ASP A 75 16.90 -6.93 11.35
C ASP A 75 16.46 -5.47 11.37
N ASN A 76 15.94 -4.99 12.51
CA ASN A 76 15.63 -3.58 12.71
C ASN A 76 16.89 -2.69 12.77
N GLN A 77 18.02 -3.19 13.27
CA GLN A 77 19.31 -2.47 13.16
C GLN A 77 19.71 -2.26 11.71
N LYS A 78 19.62 -3.31 10.89
CA LYS A 78 19.88 -3.23 9.45
C LYS A 78 18.90 -2.29 8.76
N LEU A 79 17.61 -2.36 9.12
CA LEU A 79 16.59 -1.44 8.61
C LEU A 79 16.89 0.00 8.99
N PHE A 80 17.32 0.25 10.24
CA PHE A 80 17.70 1.59 10.71
C PHE A 80 18.87 2.15 9.91
N ALA A 81 19.89 1.33 9.61
CA ALA A 81 21.00 1.71 8.73
C ALA A 81 20.52 2.02 7.30
N GLN A 82 19.57 1.26 6.75
CA GLN A 82 19.00 1.54 5.44
C GLN A 82 18.20 2.85 5.43
N TYR A 83 17.43 3.13 6.48
CA TYR A 83 16.79 4.44 6.67
C TYR A 83 17.83 5.56 6.79
N GLY A 84 18.95 5.28 7.46
CA GLY A 84 20.16 6.11 7.49
C GLY A 84 20.57 6.59 6.12
N ILE A 85 20.73 5.66 5.19
CA ILE A 85 21.12 5.96 3.80
C ILE A 85 19.98 6.67 3.06
N ALA A 86 18.75 6.16 3.16
CA ALA A 86 17.61 6.66 2.39
C ALA A 86 17.20 8.10 2.74
N PHE A 87 17.28 8.47 4.03
CA PHE A 87 16.87 9.77 4.54
C PHE A 87 18.05 10.68 4.93
N GLY A 88 19.30 10.18 4.83
CA GLY A 88 20.48 10.94 5.22
C GLY A 88 20.50 11.24 6.72
N LEU A 89 20.24 10.22 7.56
CA LEU A 89 20.21 10.40 9.00
C LEU A 89 21.59 10.79 9.53
N GLU A 90 21.63 11.72 10.48
CA GLU A 90 22.86 12.27 11.07
C GLU A 90 23.22 11.63 12.42
N THR A 91 22.57 10.52 12.79
CA THR A 91 22.73 9.86 14.09
C THR A 91 22.57 8.35 13.99
N ASP A 92 23.33 7.64 14.82
CA ASP A 92 23.20 6.20 15.06
C ASP A 92 22.41 5.88 16.34
N GLY A 93 21.91 6.90 17.04
CA GLY A 93 21.21 6.79 18.33
C GLY A 93 19.70 6.97 18.23
N VAL A 94 18.97 6.39 19.19
CA VAL A 94 17.50 6.46 19.32
C VAL A 94 17.06 7.46 20.41
N PRO A 95 15.83 8.03 20.34
CA PRO A 95 14.83 7.82 19.29
C PRO A 95 15.13 8.61 18.01
N VAL A 96 14.78 8.02 16.86
CA VAL A 96 14.65 8.72 15.58
C VAL A 96 13.22 8.54 15.10
N THR A 97 12.51 9.65 14.88
CA THR A 97 11.09 9.64 14.49
C THR A 97 10.93 10.29 13.14
N LEU A 98 10.19 9.65 12.23
CA LEU A 98 9.84 10.17 10.92
C LEU A 98 8.34 10.45 10.87
N VAL A 99 7.99 11.64 10.39
CA VAL A 99 6.61 12.07 10.15
C VAL A 99 6.58 12.73 8.77
N GLY A 100 5.89 12.12 7.81
CA GLY A 100 5.99 12.56 6.42
C GLY A 100 7.43 12.46 5.91
N LYS A 101 7.97 13.59 5.43
CA LYS A 101 9.36 13.71 4.95
C LYS A 101 10.34 14.14 6.05
N GLU A 102 9.82 14.53 7.21
CA GLU A 102 10.60 15.14 8.28
C GLU A 102 11.21 14.09 9.20
N VAL A 103 12.46 14.34 9.60
CA VAL A 103 13.21 13.51 10.54
C VAL A 103 13.40 14.30 11.84
N ILE A 104 13.12 13.64 12.95
CA ILE A 104 13.17 14.19 14.29
C ILE A 104 14.11 13.33 15.13
N TYR A 105 15.15 13.98 15.64
CA TYR A 105 16.19 13.33 16.45
C TYR A 105 15.95 13.56 17.94
N GLY A 106 16.14 12.51 18.74
CA GLY A 106 16.06 12.58 20.20
C GLY A 106 14.65 12.86 20.73
N GLU A 107 14.57 13.17 22.02
CA GLU A 107 13.32 13.50 22.73
C GLU A 107 12.84 14.93 22.38
N ASN A 108 12.41 15.16 21.13
CA ASN A 108 11.88 16.46 20.70
C ASN A 108 10.36 16.42 20.52
N LEU A 109 9.64 16.47 21.65
CA LEU A 109 8.17 16.44 21.69
C LEU A 109 7.52 17.61 20.94
N GLY A 110 8.14 18.79 20.98
CA GLY A 110 7.61 19.99 20.30
C GLY A 110 7.57 19.80 18.79
N ARG A 111 8.73 19.45 18.19
CA ARG A 111 8.80 19.19 16.75
C ARG A 111 7.93 17.99 16.37
N PHE A 112 7.92 16.94 17.19
CA PHE A 112 7.11 15.75 16.93
C PHE A 112 5.62 16.06 16.82
N ARG A 113 5.09 16.80 17.78
CA ARG A 113 3.70 17.23 17.73
C ARG A 113 3.42 18.14 16.53
N THR A 114 4.27 19.13 16.29
CA THR A 114 4.11 20.08 15.18
C THR A 114 4.08 19.39 13.82
N GLU A 115 4.91 18.37 13.58
CA GLU A 115 4.87 17.64 12.30
C GLU A 115 3.59 16.82 12.12
N ILE A 116 3.05 16.22 13.19
CA ILE A 116 1.74 15.53 13.12
C ILE A 116 0.62 16.53 12.84
N GLU A 117 0.65 17.70 13.47
CA GLU A 117 -0.32 18.79 13.25
C GLU A 117 -0.30 19.26 11.79
N LYS A 118 0.90 19.45 11.21
CA LYS A 118 1.05 19.77 9.79
C LYS A 118 0.44 18.68 8.91
N CYS A 119 0.72 17.41 9.20
CA CYS A 119 0.16 16.30 8.43
C CYS A 119 -1.36 16.16 8.53
N THR A 120 -1.98 16.77 9.53
CA THR A 120 -3.44 16.88 9.65
C THR A 120 -4.01 17.95 8.71
N GLN A 121 -3.24 19.00 8.43
CA GLN A 121 -3.65 20.12 7.56
C GLN A 121 -3.34 19.86 6.09
N MET A 122 -2.17 19.27 5.82
CA MET A 122 -1.71 18.89 4.50
C MET A 122 -1.36 17.40 4.53
N SER A 123 -2.08 16.59 3.76
CA SER A 123 -1.83 15.15 3.69
C SER A 123 -0.34 14.86 3.47
N CYS A 124 0.23 14.03 4.34
CA CYS A 124 1.63 13.64 4.28
C CYS A 124 1.80 12.26 3.65
N PRO A 125 2.85 12.03 2.85
CA PRO A 125 3.22 10.68 2.44
C PRO A 125 3.65 9.85 3.66
N ALA A 126 3.36 8.55 3.64
CA ALA A 126 3.81 7.63 4.69
C ALA A 126 5.35 7.49 4.66
N PRO A 127 6.07 7.61 5.80
CA PRO A 127 7.51 7.39 5.84
C PRO A 127 7.95 6.03 5.27
N THR A 128 7.17 4.96 5.49
CA THR A 128 7.45 3.63 4.90
C THR A 128 7.35 3.64 3.38
N GLN A 129 6.35 4.31 2.82
CA GLN A 129 6.21 4.46 1.36
C GLN A 129 7.38 5.27 0.77
N LEU A 130 7.79 6.34 1.45
CA LEU A 130 8.96 7.12 1.02
C LEU A 130 10.24 6.28 1.08
N PHE A 131 10.39 5.45 2.11
CA PHE A 131 11.51 4.54 2.24
C PHE A 131 11.57 3.57 1.07
N GLU A 132 10.49 2.86 0.75
CA GLU A 132 10.45 1.91 -0.38
C GLU A 132 10.76 2.59 -1.72
N GLN A 133 10.25 3.80 -1.94
CA GLN A 133 10.58 4.57 -3.14
C GLN A 133 12.07 4.91 -3.20
N LYS A 134 12.65 5.38 -2.09
CA LYS A 134 14.08 5.72 -1.99
C LYS A 134 14.95 4.48 -2.18
N LYS A 135 14.57 3.37 -1.55
CA LYS A 135 15.23 2.06 -1.63
C LYS A 135 15.40 1.61 -3.09
N LEU A 136 14.31 1.67 -3.86
CA LEU A 136 14.31 1.36 -5.30
C LEU A 136 15.22 2.31 -6.09
N THR A 137 15.10 3.62 -5.87
CA THR A 137 15.88 4.62 -6.62
C THR A 137 17.38 4.60 -6.32
N MET A 138 17.77 4.15 -5.12
CA MET A 138 19.16 4.12 -4.66
C MET A 138 19.81 2.74 -4.83
N GLY A 139 19.07 1.71 -5.27
CA GLY A 139 19.59 0.35 -5.42
C GLY A 139 19.92 -0.35 -4.09
N LEU A 140 19.24 0.02 -3.00
CA LEU A 140 19.43 -0.58 -1.67
C LEU A 140 18.86 -2.01 -1.56
N ASP A 141 18.20 -2.49 -2.61
CA ASP A 141 17.67 -3.85 -2.78
C ASP A 141 18.67 -4.85 -3.37
N THR A 142 19.96 -4.48 -3.52
CA THR A 142 20.97 -5.40 -4.06
C THR A 142 21.43 -6.43 -3.03
N ASP A 143 20.49 -7.28 -2.62
CA ASP A 143 20.76 -8.64 -2.18
C ASP A 143 19.95 -9.60 -3.06
N ASP A 144 20.65 -10.60 -3.57
CA ASP A 144 20.27 -11.55 -4.61
C ASP A 144 19.09 -12.44 -4.15
N SER A 145 17.84 -12.00 -4.34
CA SER A 145 16.68 -12.90 -4.32
C SER A 145 15.47 -12.35 -5.07
N ALA A 146 15.31 -12.84 -6.30
CA ALA A 146 14.03 -13.09 -6.98
C ALA A 146 12.93 -12.00 -6.85
N GLN A 147 13.09 -10.87 -7.54
CA GLN A 147 11.92 -10.12 -8.00
C GLN A 147 11.20 -10.92 -9.09
N THR A 148 10.21 -11.69 -8.69
CA THR A 148 9.19 -12.19 -9.62
C THR A 148 8.27 -11.02 -9.95
N ASP A 149 8.58 -10.38 -11.06
CA ASP A 149 7.84 -9.31 -11.71
C ASP A 149 6.31 -9.46 -11.60
N GLN A 150 5.65 -8.60 -10.81
CA GLN A 150 4.19 -8.50 -10.75
C GLN A 150 3.59 -7.63 -11.86
N THR A 151 4.37 -7.10 -12.80
CA THR A 151 3.81 -6.18 -13.82
C THR A 151 3.08 -6.86 -14.97
N ASN A 152 3.05 -8.21 -15.04
CA ASN A 152 2.54 -8.91 -16.22
C ASN A 152 1.21 -9.68 -16.06
N TYR A 153 0.63 -9.81 -14.86
CA TYR A 153 -0.58 -10.64 -14.68
C TYR A 153 -1.84 -10.06 -15.34
N THR A 154 -2.00 -8.74 -15.32
CA THR A 154 -3.15 -8.08 -15.98
C THR A 154 -3.05 -8.19 -17.50
N VAL A 155 -1.85 -8.04 -18.05
CA VAL A 155 -1.58 -8.17 -19.49
C VAL A 155 -1.79 -9.62 -19.96
N VAL A 156 -1.28 -10.60 -19.21
CA VAL A 156 -1.47 -12.03 -19.51
C VAL A 156 -2.95 -12.41 -19.46
N GLY A 157 -3.73 -11.85 -18.52
CA GLY A 157 -5.18 -12.07 -18.44
C GLY A 157 -5.92 -11.64 -19.71
N TRP A 158 -5.64 -10.45 -20.24
CA TRP A 158 -6.26 -9.97 -21.47
C TRP A 158 -5.87 -10.80 -22.70
N VAL A 159 -4.62 -11.24 -22.79
CA VAL A 159 -4.15 -12.09 -23.91
C VAL A 159 -4.87 -13.44 -23.92
N ILE A 160 -5.04 -14.07 -22.75
CA ILE A 160 -5.76 -15.35 -22.63
C ILE A 160 -7.23 -15.18 -23.00
N ILE A 161 -7.88 -14.11 -22.55
CA ILE A 161 -9.28 -13.80 -22.88
C ILE A 161 -9.46 -13.63 -24.40
N ILE A 162 -8.58 -12.86 -25.05
CA ILE A 162 -8.62 -12.64 -26.50
C ILE A 162 -8.43 -13.97 -27.25
N MET A 163 -7.49 -14.81 -26.82
CA MET A 163 -7.25 -16.13 -27.43
C MET A 163 -8.47 -17.04 -27.34
N ILE A 164 -9.15 -17.09 -26.20
CA ILE A 164 -10.37 -17.89 -26.02
C ILE A 164 -11.49 -17.39 -26.93
N ILE A 165 -11.68 -16.07 -27.04
CA ILE A 165 -12.69 -15.47 -27.91
C ILE A 165 -12.44 -15.84 -29.39
N LEU A 166 -11.19 -15.79 -29.83
CA LEU A 166 -10.82 -16.16 -31.20
C LEU A 166 -11.08 -17.63 -31.50
N VAL A 167 -10.69 -18.54 -30.60
CA VAL A 167 -10.91 -19.98 -30.76
C VAL A 167 -12.40 -20.32 -30.81
N VAL A 168 -13.19 -19.77 -29.88
CA VAL A 168 -14.64 -19.96 -29.86
C VAL A 168 -15.29 -19.38 -31.12
N GLY A 169 -14.84 -18.20 -31.58
CA GLY A 169 -15.31 -17.60 -32.83
C GLY A 169 -15.06 -18.49 -34.05
N VAL A 170 -13.87 -19.09 -34.15
CA VAL A 170 -13.51 -20.04 -35.22
C VAL A 170 -14.37 -21.30 -35.15
N ILE A 171 -14.58 -21.86 -33.96
CA ILE A 171 -15.43 -23.06 -33.78
C ILE A 171 -16.88 -22.76 -34.18
N ILE A 172 -17.44 -21.63 -33.76
CA ILE A 172 -18.79 -21.22 -34.17
C ILE A 172 -18.84 -21.03 -35.68
N PHE A 173 -17.81 -20.44 -36.29
CA PHE A 173 -17.75 -20.22 -37.73
C PHE A 173 -17.67 -21.53 -38.53
N THR A 174 -16.87 -22.50 -38.09
CA THR A 174 -16.77 -23.82 -38.75
C THR A 174 -18.00 -24.68 -38.52
N GLN A 175 -18.73 -24.48 -37.41
CA GLN A 175 -19.99 -25.16 -37.13
C GLN A 175 -21.21 -24.50 -37.78
N ARG A 176 -21.08 -23.36 -38.47
CA ARG A 176 -22.21 -22.80 -39.24
C ARG A 176 -22.50 -23.72 -40.43
N PRO A 177 -23.66 -24.40 -40.46
CA PRO A 177 -24.02 -25.20 -41.61
C PRO A 177 -24.17 -24.27 -42.81
N GLN A 178 -23.44 -24.56 -43.89
CA GLN A 178 -23.68 -23.94 -45.18
C GLN A 178 -25.14 -24.22 -45.54
N LYS A 179 -25.99 -23.19 -45.49
CA LYS A 179 -27.32 -23.24 -46.08
C LYS A 179 -27.11 -23.54 -47.57
N LYS A 180 -27.28 -24.81 -47.96
CA LYS A 180 -27.50 -25.16 -49.36
C LYS A 180 -28.77 -24.42 -49.78
N ASN A 181 -28.60 -23.36 -50.55
CA ASN A 181 -29.69 -22.78 -51.33
C ASN A 181 -29.97 -23.76 -52.46
N GLN A 182 -30.88 -24.71 -52.22
CA GLN A 182 -31.78 -25.34 -53.18
C GLN A 182 -32.71 -26.31 -52.46
#